data_AF-A0A2I6QMM1-F1
#
_entry.id   AF-A0A2I6QMM1-F1
#
_cell.length_a   1.000
_cell.length_b   1.000
_cell.length_c   1.000
_cell.angle_alpha   90.00
_cell.angle_beta   90.00
_cell.angle_gamma   90.00
#
_symmetry.space_group_name_H-M   'P 1'
#
loop_
_entity.id
_entity.type
_entity.pdbx_description
1 polymer ?
#
loop_
_entity_poly.entity_id
_entity_poly.type
_entity_poly.pdbx_seq_one_letter_code
_entity_poly.pdbx_strand_id
1 'polypeptide(L)'
;MKKQELMEQELIQRTESTGRQLRADIEQLGLAIPRIEPPKNEAAIVNLIDDGDYSWSTLAYTTPGTTPGTAGDDNQRAYNWYREQRATVVLATDNAHGLKSAAHSLFGAETDDTPRWDKTNGWAELGETGATPWDVIAPLPNNFATPGMRLRVQMITRLRTSTTLPGPLQFFWLIQDNTVANPGVLKGTAFVLDGAAFGTLGATSRSYKLIVDHDNGDQIESTIKTIANTPAVLSAMNGVALTWPRYPGFTKVTIYVQEGGVTSIAGFIGNGTNAFNDSGQRFGTVSGFPTATATQPRAYAEANPFVPTIDWQLWVFFIFVPQTYNFSLTTAQQMLRGGVIGPMGEGHQLQIDRIGVSTGDGVWSPSAHDSAVTSSPSTSQTSSQQGPPSSGSGDTAPSDGQGRLACSTLDTPIDICDEDGSNERKVELGEIDEKAVARGTWLVGKYDQPVKVKGVKIGWSELILTIQTENGAGRRCSPSDLWLLNNGPAAGIAARRLCEGMEVMTRRQNAVHASRIVKYSVSTQGEEIAILETHGETDDERIYWAGDAAAHNAKLLEAF
;
A
#
# COMPACT_ATOMS: atom_id res chain seq x y z
N MET A 1 -33.65 -41.94 29.60
CA MET A 1 -33.58 -40.55 30.09
C MET A 1 -32.45 -40.34 31.09
N LYS A 2 -32.51 -40.85 32.33
CA LYS A 2 -31.48 -40.57 33.37
C LYS A 2 -30.01 -40.86 32.98
N LYS A 3 -29.75 -41.85 32.13
CA LYS A 3 -28.38 -42.19 31.68
C LYS A 3 -27.81 -41.19 30.67
N GLN A 4 -28.66 -40.51 29.91
CA GLN A 4 -28.24 -39.53 28.89
C GLN A 4 -27.94 -38.17 29.53
N GLU A 5 -28.78 -37.74 30.48
CA GLU A 5 -28.55 -36.53 31.29
C GLU A 5 -27.26 -36.63 32.12
N LEU A 6 -26.97 -37.81 32.68
CA LEU A 6 -25.71 -38.05 33.42
C LEU A 6 -24.49 -37.92 32.50
N MET A 7 -24.60 -38.38 31.25
CA MET A 7 -23.51 -38.36 30.27
C MET A 7 -23.26 -36.94 29.76
N GLU A 8 -24.31 -36.14 29.57
CA GLU A 8 -24.18 -34.71 29.23
C GLU A 8 -23.55 -33.90 30.37
N GLN A 9 -23.93 -34.18 31.63
CA GLN A 9 -23.32 -33.53 32.78
C GLN A 9 -21.83 -33.88 32.93
N GLU A 10 -21.46 -35.15 32.72
CA GLU A 10 -20.05 -35.56 32.73
C GLU A 10 -19.24 -34.91 31.60
N LEU A 11 -19.84 -34.74 30.42
CA LEU A 11 -19.20 -34.09 29.29
C LEU A 11 -18.94 -32.61 29.57
N ILE A 12 -19.95 -31.89 30.09
CA ILE A 12 -19.84 -30.48 30.49
C ILE A 12 -18.75 -30.31 31.56
N GLN A 13 -18.75 -31.15 32.59
CA GLN A 13 -17.73 -31.09 33.64
C GLN A 13 -16.32 -31.35 33.11
N ARG A 14 -16.16 -32.28 32.17
CA ARG A 14 -14.86 -32.53 31.52
C ARG A 14 -14.42 -31.32 30.70
N THR A 15 -15.30 -30.74 29.89
CA THR A 15 -14.97 -29.57 29.07
C THR A 15 -14.58 -28.36 29.93
N GLU A 16 -15.29 -28.09 31.03
CA GLU A 16 -14.95 -27.02 31.97
C GLU A 16 -13.65 -27.28 32.74
N SER A 17 -13.37 -28.53 33.08
CA SER A 17 -12.11 -28.94 33.71
C SER A 17 -10.93 -28.74 32.76
N THR A 18 -11.05 -29.22 31.51
CA THR A 18 -10.02 -29.03 30.48
C THR A 18 -9.80 -27.56 30.17
N GLY A 19 -10.86 -26.74 30.08
CA GLY A 19 -10.75 -25.29 29.87
C GLY A 19 -10.04 -24.56 31.02
N ARG A 20 -10.31 -24.96 32.28
CA ARG A 20 -9.61 -24.43 33.45
C ARG A 20 -8.14 -24.84 33.49
N GLN A 21 -7.84 -26.10 33.18
CA GLN A 21 -6.46 -26.60 33.11
C GLN A 21 -5.67 -25.87 32.01
N LEU A 22 -6.25 -25.68 30.83
CA LEU A 22 -5.60 -24.93 29.74
C LEU A 22 -5.31 -23.47 30.12
N ARG A 23 -6.22 -22.80 30.85
CA ARG A 23 -5.97 -21.43 31.35
C ARG A 23 -4.85 -21.41 32.38
N ALA A 24 -4.87 -22.35 33.34
CA ALA A 24 -3.82 -22.46 34.35
C ALA A 24 -2.46 -22.81 33.73
N ASP A 25 -2.43 -23.67 32.71
CA ASP A 25 -1.21 -24.04 31.99
C ASP A 25 -0.68 -22.86 31.17
N ILE A 26 -1.55 -22.06 30.52
CA ILE A 26 -1.17 -20.81 29.83
C ILE A 26 -0.57 -19.79 30.80
N GLU A 27 -1.16 -19.66 31.99
CA GLU A 27 -0.72 -18.72 33.03
C GLU A 27 0.60 -19.20 33.70
N GLN A 28 0.75 -20.50 33.92
CA GLN A 28 1.93 -21.13 34.52
C GLN A 28 3.12 -21.21 33.54
N LEU A 29 2.86 -21.33 32.23
CA LEU A 29 3.90 -21.32 31.20
C LEU A 29 4.58 -19.96 31.04
N GLY A 30 4.10 -18.91 31.72
CA GLY A 30 4.73 -17.59 31.68
C GLY A 30 4.84 -17.05 30.25
N LEU A 31 4.03 -17.57 29.33
CA LEU A 31 3.74 -16.97 28.04
C LEU A 31 2.87 -15.76 28.36
N ALA A 32 3.48 -14.74 28.98
CA ALA A 32 3.20 -13.40 28.56
C ALA A 32 3.23 -13.49 27.04
N ILE A 33 2.06 -13.39 26.39
CA ILE A 33 1.99 -12.90 25.02
C ILE A 33 2.98 -11.75 25.08
N PRO A 34 4.14 -11.83 24.41
CA PRO A 34 5.05 -10.72 24.46
C PRO A 34 4.17 -9.55 24.07
N ARG A 35 3.96 -8.62 25.01
CA ARG A 35 3.74 -7.26 24.61
C ARG A 35 5.01 -7.00 23.84
N ILE A 36 4.95 -7.24 22.53
CA ILE A 36 5.84 -6.66 21.58
C ILE A 36 5.63 -5.20 21.91
N GLU A 37 6.50 -4.65 22.76
CA GLU A 37 6.59 -3.21 22.86
C GLU A 37 6.75 -2.79 21.41
N PRO A 38 5.81 -1.99 20.86
CA PRO A 38 5.95 -1.53 19.49
C PRO A 38 7.38 -0.99 19.37
N PRO A 39 8.13 -1.37 18.32
CA PRO A 39 9.49 -0.91 18.14
C PRO A 39 9.51 0.59 18.43
N LYS A 40 10.30 1.02 19.43
CA LYS A 40 10.24 2.40 19.94
C LYS A 40 10.55 3.46 18.88
N ASN A 41 10.94 3.05 17.66
CA ASN A 41 11.25 3.87 16.50
C ASN A 41 10.68 3.25 15.21
N GLU A 42 9.39 2.89 15.16
CA GLU A 42 8.76 2.66 13.85
C GLU A 42 8.76 3.98 13.06
N ALA A 43 9.35 3.97 11.87
CA ALA A 43 9.33 5.15 11.00
C ALA A 43 7.88 5.54 10.70
N ALA A 44 7.61 6.84 10.64
CA ALA A 44 6.34 7.34 10.14
C ALA A 44 6.11 6.81 8.72
N ILE A 45 4.89 6.34 8.42
CA ILE A 45 4.50 6.07 7.04
C ILE A 45 4.64 7.35 6.22
N VAL A 46 4.71 7.22 4.91
CA VAL A 46 4.38 8.35 4.05
C VAL A 46 2.95 8.16 3.62
N ASN A 47 2.08 8.97 4.21
CA ASN A 47 0.66 8.89 3.95
C ASN A 47 0.33 9.45 2.55
N LEU A 48 -0.35 8.64 1.76
CA LEU A 48 -0.71 8.91 0.37
C LEU A 48 -2.15 9.46 0.24
N ILE A 49 -2.87 9.59 1.36
CA ILE A 49 -4.19 10.22 1.41
C ILE A 49 -4.09 11.55 2.15
N ASP A 50 -4.77 12.58 1.63
CA ASP A 50 -4.86 13.89 2.25
C ASP A 50 -6.02 13.94 3.25
N ASP A 51 -5.87 14.75 4.31
CA ASP A 51 -6.81 14.89 5.44
C ASP A 51 -7.18 13.53 6.07
N GLY A 52 -6.20 12.63 6.16
CA GLY A 52 -6.42 11.27 6.67
C GLY A 52 -6.92 11.21 8.12
N ASP A 53 -6.72 12.27 8.90
CA ASP A 53 -7.17 12.41 10.29
C ASP A 53 -8.41 13.30 10.47
N TYR A 54 -9.06 13.71 9.38
CA TYR A 54 -10.29 14.51 9.41
C TYR A 54 -10.16 15.82 10.18
N SER A 55 -8.96 16.40 10.23
CA SER A 55 -8.65 17.61 10.98
C SER A 55 -9.01 18.88 10.22
N TRP A 56 -9.16 18.82 8.89
CA TRP A 56 -9.40 19.99 8.06
C TRP A 56 -10.80 20.02 7.45
N SER A 57 -11.42 21.20 7.49
CA SER A 57 -12.56 21.46 6.60
C SER A 57 -12.06 21.77 5.19
N THR A 58 -12.94 21.64 4.19
CA THR A 58 -12.62 22.07 2.82
C THR A 58 -12.16 23.54 2.77
N LEU A 59 -12.86 24.42 3.49
CA LEU A 59 -12.51 25.85 3.51
C LEU A 59 -11.13 26.09 4.13
N ALA A 60 -10.84 25.47 5.28
CA ALA A 60 -9.55 25.62 5.95
C ALA A 60 -8.41 25.10 5.07
N TYR A 61 -8.56 23.90 4.50
CA TYR A 61 -7.52 23.29 3.69
C TYR A 61 -7.15 24.10 2.43
N THR A 62 -8.15 24.73 1.80
CA THR A 62 -7.98 25.38 0.49
C THR A 62 -7.73 26.88 0.56
N THR A 63 -8.06 27.53 1.69
CA THR A 63 -7.99 28.99 1.83
C THR A 63 -7.02 29.39 2.96
N PRO A 64 -5.82 29.89 2.61
CA PRO A 64 -4.83 30.35 3.59
C PRO A 64 -5.40 31.39 4.56
N GLY A 65 -5.03 31.29 5.84
CA GLY A 65 -5.46 32.24 6.88
C GLY A 65 -6.89 32.05 7.39
N THR A 66 -7.60 31.01 6.95
CA THR A 66 -8.91 30.65 7.51
C THR A 66 -8.77 30.24 8.98
N THR A 67 -9.60 30.83 9.84
CA THR A 67 -9.68 30.46 11.25
C THR A 67 -10.71 29.35 11.48
N PRO A 68 -10.46 28.43 12.43
CA PRO A 68 -11.42 27.40 12.84
C PRO A 68 -12.75 28.05 13.24
N GLY A 69 -13.86 27.55 12.69
CA GLY A 69 -15.21 28.05 13.01
C GLY A 69 -15.81 29.11 12.06
N THR A 70 -15.11 29.50 10.99
CA THR A 70 -15.68 30.40 9.95
C THR A 70 -17.00 29.84 9.38
N ALA A 71 -18.09 30.61 9.38
CA ALA A 71 -19.39 30.11 8.90
C ALA A 71 -19.36 29.79 7.39
N GLY A 72 -20.07 28.73 6.97
CA GLY A 72 -20.21 28.34 5.56
C GLY A 72 -20.20 26.83 5.33
N ASP A 73 -20.83 26.39 4.25
CA ASP A 73 -20.97 24.96 3.89
C ASP A 73 -19.62 24.27 3.66
N ASP A 74 -18.66 24.95 3.03
CA ASP A 74 -17.30 24.42 2.84
C ASP A 74 -16.55 24.24 4.16
N ASN A 75 -16.92 24.98 5.21
CA ASN A 75 -16.36 24.75 6.55
C ASN A 75 -17.06 23.59 7.28
N GLN A 76 -18.21 23.11 6.78
CA GLN A 76 -18.97 21.99 7.36
C GLN A 76 -18.76 20.68 6.58
N ARG A 77 -17.72 20.61 5.75
CA ARG A 77 -17.30 19.43 4.99
C ARG A 77 -15.86 19.08 5.32
N ALA A 78 -15.58 17.82 5.58
CA ALA A 78 -14.22 17.31 5.67
C ALA A 78 -13.53 17.49 4.30
N TYR A 79 -12.24 17.83 4.29
CA TYR A 79 -11.51 17.97 3.03
C TYR A 79 -11.22 16.59 2.44
N ASN A 80 -11.30 16.45 1.11
CA ASN A 80 -10.94 15.21 0.42
C ASN A 80 -11.74 13.93 0.81
N TRP A 81 -12.81 14.05 1.60
CA TRP A 81 -13.65 12.92 2.00
C TRP A 81 -15.08 13.10 1.51
N TYR A 82 -15.61 12.02 0.95
CA TYR A 82 -16.96 11.95 0.39
C TYR A 82 -17.63 10.66 0.86
N ARG A 83 -18.94 10.57 0.64
CA ARG A 83 -19.74 9.40 0.94
C ARG A 83 -20.57 9.02 -0.26
N GLU A 84 -20.69 7.72 -0.45
CA GLU A 84 -21.35 7.13 -1.60
C GLU A 84 -22.17 5.92 -1.18
N GLN A 85 -23.27 5.68 -1.88
CA GLN A 85 -24.01 4.44 -1.67
C GLN A 85 -23.17 3.26 -2.17
N ARG A 86 -23.24 2.10 -1.49
CA ARG A 86 -22.45 0.92 -1.86
C ARG A 86 -22.64 0.51 -3.32
N ALA A 87 -23.86 0.65 -3.83
CA ALA A 87 -24.21 0.31 -5.20
C ALA A 87 -23.63 1.28 -6.24
N THR A 88 -23.17 2.47 -5.85
CA THR A 88 -22.59 3.46 -6.77
C THR A 88 -21.27 2.95 -7.35
N VAL A 89 -21.18 2.94 -8.68
CA VAL A 89 -19.99 2.46 -9.42
C VAL A 89 -19.14 3.61 -9.98
N VAL A 90 -19.75 4.74 -10.34
CA VAL A 90 -19.05 5.97 -10.72
C VAL A 90 -19.20 6.95 -9.56
N LEU A 91 -18.09 7.25 -8.88
CA LEU A 91 -18.07 8.01 -7.65
C LEU A 91 -17.96 9.51 -7.94
N ALA A 92 -18.67 10.32 -7.17
CA ALA A 92 -18.67 11.78 -7.30
C ALA A 92 -17.81 12.43 -6.19
N THR A 93 -17.11 13.51 -6.57
CA THR A 93 -16.28 14.34 -5.68
C THR A 93 -16.82 15.77 -5.57
N ASP A 94 -18.15 15.91 -5.63
CA ASP A 94 -18.81 17.22 -5.54
C ASP A 94 -19.32 17.53 -4.12
N ASN A 95 -19.86 18.74 -3.95
CA ASN A 95 -20.41 19.21 -2.67
C ASN A 95 -21.60 18.37 -2.17
N ALA A 96 -22.40 17.78 -3.06
CA ALA A 96 -23.54 16.98 -2.65
C ALA A 96 -23.10 15.68 -1.96
N HIS A 97 -21.98 15.10 -2.42
CA HIS A 97 -21.42 13.84 -1.93
C HIS A 97 -20.36 14.02 -0.84
N GLY A 98 -19.93 15.25 -0.53
CA GLY A 98 -18.95 15.50 0.54
C GLY A 98 -19.34 14.87 1.89
N LEU A 99 -18.35 14.48 2.68
CA LEU A 99 -18.55 14.01 4.05
C LEU A 99 -18.86 15.22 4.95
N LYS A 100 -20.13 15.38 5.32
CA LYS A 100 -20.65 16.59 5.97
C LYS A 100 -20.77 16.42 7.47
N SER A 101 -20.65 17.53 8.20
CA SER A 101 -21.05 17.61 9.59
C SER A 101 -22.57 17.75 9.73
N ALA A 102 -23.09 17.44 10.93
CA ALA A 102 -24.52 17.60 11.24
C ALA A 102 -25.04 19.04 11.11
N ALA A 103 -24.15 20.04 11.10
CA ALA A 103 -24.50 21.45 10.98
C ALA A 103 -24.53 21.96 9.52
N HIS A 104 -24.21 21.12 8.53
CA HIS A 104 -24.22 21.50 7.13
C HIS A 104 -25.67 21.71 6.62
N SER A 105 -25.90 22.75 5.80
CA SER A 105 -27.23 23.13 5.29
C SER A 105 -27.99 21.97 4.59
N LEU A 106 -27.28 21.19 3.78
CA LEU A 106 -27.77 20.01 3.06
C LEU A 106 -27.88 18.73 3.89
N PHE A 107 -27.45 18.70 5.15
CA PHE A 107 -27.46 17.47 5.97
C PHE A 107 -28.87 16.98 6.30
N GLY A 108 -29.84 17.90 6.43
CA GLY A 108 -31.22 17.57 6.83
C GLY A 108 -32.02 16.69 5.87
N ALA A 109 -31.47 16.32 4.70
CA ALA A 109 -32.07 15.42 3.73
C ALA A 109 -31.54 13.97 3.81
N GLU A 110 -30.66 13.69 4.76
CA GLU A 110 -29.89 12.44 4.82
C GLU A 110 -30.49 11.44 5.82
N THR A 111 -30.27 10.15 5.57
CA THR A 111 -30.74 9.07 6.46
C THR A 111 -29.81 8.91 7.66
N ASP A 112 -30.29 8.28 8.74
CA ASP A 112 -29.51 8.01 9.96
C ASP A 112 -28.24 7.16 9.72
N ASP A 113 -28.11 6.54 8.54
CA ASP A 113 -26.94 5.74 8.13
C ASP A 113 -25.88 6.52 7.35
N THR A 114 -26.22 7.71 6.86
CA THR A 114 -25.35 8.45 5.94
C THR A 114 -24.10 8.87 6.68
N PRO A 115 -22.88 8.50 6.23
CA PRO A 115 -21.65 8.83 6.93
C PRO A 115 -21.53 10.32 7.16
N ARG A 116 -21.02 10.69 8.33
CA ARG A 116 -20.87 12.09 8.73
C ARG A 116 -19.53 12.36 9.37
N TRP A 117 -19.14 13.62 9.31
CA TRP A 117 -17.92 14.12 9.94
C TRP A 117 -18.27 14.78 11.28
N ASP A 118 -17.66 14.28 12.35
CA ASP A 118 -17.64 15.01 13.62
C ASP A 118 -16.54 16.08 13.57
N LYS A 119 -16.93 17.26 13.09
CA LYS A 119 -16.04 18.43 13.01
C LYS A 119 -15.53 18.89 14.39
N THR A 120 -16.23 18.57 15.48
CA THR A 120 -15.74 19.00 16.80
C THR A 120 -14.51 18.20 17.17
N ASN A 121 -14.55 16.89 16.92
CA ASN A 121 -13.55 15.96 17.42
C ASN A 121 -12.56 15.44 16.38
N GLY A 122 -12.85 15.58 15.08
CA GLY A 122 -11.97 15.15 13.99
C GLY A 122 -12.04 13.64 13.73
N TRP A 123 -13.24 13.08 13.53
CA TRP A 123 -13.39 11.70 13.06
C TRP A 123 -14.62 11.53 12.16
N ALA A 124 -14.62 10.48 11.35
CA ALA A 124 -15.79 10.05 10.61
C ALA A 124 -16.65 9.12 11.48
N GLU A 125 -17.97 9.21 11.33
CA GLU A 125 -18.90 8.27 11.93
C GLU A 125 -19.67 7.53 10.83
N LEU A 126 -19.58 6.21 10.85
CA LEU A 126 -20.22 5.31 9.90
C LEU A 126 -21.33 4.52 10.61
N GLY A 127 -22.42 4.30 9.87
CA GLY A 127 -23.53 3.44 10.25
C GLY A 127 -23.78 2.38 9.18
N GLU A 128 -24.34 1.25 9.59
CA GLU A 128 -24.95 0.28 8.67
C GLU A 128 -26.25 -0.22 9.32
N THR A 129 -27.25 0.66 9.36
CA THR A 129 -28.60 0.38 9.88
C THR A 129 -29.69 0.69 8.85
N GLY A 130 -29.67 0.01 7.70
CA GLY A 130 -30.73 0.24 6.74
C GLY A 130 -30.63 -0.56 5.45
N ALA A 131 -31.60 -0.34 4.57
CA ALA A 131 -31.65 -0.98 3.25
C ALA A 131 -30.61 -0.41 2.25
N THR A 132 -30.01 0.75 2.56
CA THR A 132 -29.07 1.46 1.68
C THR A 132 -27.72 1.62 2.39
N PRO A 133 -26.80 0.65 2.23
CA PRO A 133 -25.47 0.76 2.83
C PRO A 133 -24.67 1.90 2.19
N TRP A 134 -23.93 2.60 3.02
CA TRP A 134 -23.07 3.72 2.62
C TRP A 134 -21.60 3.39 2.90
N ASP A 135 -20.75 3.93 2.04
CA ASP A 135 -19.30 3.84 2.14
C ASP A 135 -18.71 5.26 2.23
N VAL A 136 -17.50 5.36 2.77
CA VAL A 136 -16.67 6.57 2.67
C VAL A 136 -15.66 6.39 1.56
N ILE A 137 -15.40 7.46 0.83
CA ILE A 137 -14.41 7.49 -0.24
C ILE A 137 -13.48 8.68 -0.08
N ALA A 138 -12.26 8.51 -0.56
CA ALA A 138 -11.29 9.58 -0.69
C ALA A 138 -10.58 9.49 -2.03
N PRO A 139 -10.51 10.58 -2.81
CA PRO A 139 -9.67 10.66 -3.99
C PRO A 139 -8.21 10.49 -3.62
N LEU A 140 -7.54 9.63 -4.37
CA LEU A 140 -6.09 9.54 -4.30
C LEU A 140 -5.51 10.74 -5.06
N PRO A 141 -4.44 11.38 -4.54
CA PRO A 141 -3.86 12.57 -5.15
C PRO A 141 -3.30 12.29 -6.55
N ASN A 142 -2.90 11.05 -6.81
CA ASN A 142 -2.47 10.56 -8.11
C ASN A 142 -2.94 9.11 -8.30
N ASN A 143 -2.99 8.66 -9.55
CA ASN A 143 -3.21 7.26 -9.90
C ASN A 143 -1.93 6.45 -9.63
N PHE A 144 -1.58 6.24 -8.36
CA PHE A 144 -0.35 5.53 -8.01
C PHE A 144 -0.54 4.02 -7.86
N ALA A 145 -1.78 3.51 -7.78
CA ALA A 145 -2.03 2.09 -7.59
C ALA A 145 -1.76 1.34 -8.90
N THR A 146 -0.50 0.94 -9.11
CA THR A 146 -0.02 0.26 -10.32
C THR A 146 -0.06 -1.26 -10.17
N PRO A 147 0.01 -2.03 -11.28
CA PRO A 147 -0.10 -3.49 -11.23
C PRO A 147 0.98 -4.11 -10.34
N GLY A 148 0.57 -5.02 -9.45
CA GLY A 148 1.47 -5.72 -8.51
C GLY A 148 1.86 -4.93 -7.26
N MET A 149 1.40 -3.69 -7.13
CA MET A 149 1.68 -2.87 -5.96
C MET A 149 0.96 -3.40 -4.72
N ARG A 150 1.64 -3.38 -3.58
CA ARG A 150 1.05 -3.62 -2.26
C ARG A 150 0.80 -2.28 -1.58
N LEU A 151 -0.44 -2.04 -1.16
CA LEU A 151 -0.83 -0.89 -0.37
C LEU A 151 -1.21 -1.35 1.04
N ARG A 152 -0.69 -0.65 2.03
CA ARG A 152 -1.05 -0.80 3.43
C ARG A 152 -2.04 0.30 3.78
N VAL A 153 -3.20 -0.08 4.28
CA VAL A 153 -4.20 0.85 4.82
C VAL A 153 -4.25 0.66 6.33
N GLN A 154 -3.93 1.72 7.06
CA GLN A 154 -4.13 1.80 8.51
C GLN A 154 -5.39 2.59 8.80
N MET A 155 -6.15 2.18 9.80
CA MET A 155 -7.23 2.99 10.36
C MET A 155 -7.34 2.77 11.86
N ILE A 156 -7.75 3.80 12.60
CA ILE A 156 -8.03 3.68 14.02
C ILE A 156 -9.54 3.73 14.20
N THR A 157 -10.12 2.76 14.91
CA THR A 157 -11.58 2.71 15.06
C THR A 157 -12.01 2.47 16.48
N ARG A 158 -13.20 2.92 16.84
CA ARG A 158 -13.90 2.49 18.06
C ARG A 158 -15.41 2.46 17.85
N LEU A 159 -16.12 1.87 18.81
CA LEU A 159 -17.55 1.97 18.98
C LEU A 159 -17.90 3.16 19.85
N ARG A 160 -18.91 3.92 19.41
CA ARG A 160 -19.37 5.15 20.07
C ARG A 160 -19.99 4.89 21.44
N THR A 161 -20.88 3.91 21.54
CA THR A 161 -21.69 3.70 22.76
C THR A 161 -21.94 2.24 23.15
N SER A 162 -21.93 1.29 22.20
CA SER A 162 -22.26 -0.12 22.49
C SER A 162 -21.01 -0.99 22.55
N THR A 163 -20.96 -1.93 23.49
CA THR A 163 -20.00 -3.06 23.48
C THR A 163 -20.52 -4.29 22.74
N THR A 164 -21.80 -4.27 22.32
CA THR A 164 -22.47 -5.42 21.70
C THR A 164 -22.93 -5.07 20.29
N LEU A 165 -22.34 -5.75 19.30
CA LEU A 165 -22.77 -5.68 17.90
C LEU A 165 -23.96 -6.63 17.66
N PRO A 166 -24.98 -6.25 16.87
CA PRO A 166 -26.14 -7.11 16.58
C PRO A 166 -25.82 -8.41 15.82
N GLY A 167 -24.66 -8.46 15.17
CA GLY A 167 -24.21 -9.61 14.38
C GLY A 167 -22.74 -9.51 13.99
N PRO A 168 -22.22 -10.47 13.21
CA PRO A 168 -20.87 -10.39 12.68
C PRO A 168 -20.74 -9.18 11.77
N LEU A 169 -19.71 -8.39 12.02
CA LEU A 169 -19.36 -7.22 11.23
C LEU A 169 -18.13 -7.56 10.38
N GLN A 170 -18.05 -6.97 9.19
CA GLN A 170 -16.86 -6.96 8.36
C GLN A 170 -16.52 -5.51 8.05
N PHE A 171 -15.26 -5.25 7.77
CA PHE A 171 -14.83 -3.96 7.27
C PHE A 171 -13.96 -4.18 6.06
N PHE A 172 -14.15 -3.40 5.00
CA PHE A 172 -13.35 -3.51 3.80
C PHE A 172 -12.73 -2.18 3.39
N TRP A 173 -11.60 -2.30 2.69
CA TRP A 173 -10.99 -1.24 1.91
C TRP A 173 -10.70 -1.74 0.49
N LEU A 174 -10.91 -0.88 -0.49
CA LEU A 174 -10.61 -1.19 -1.88
C LEU A 174 -10.11 0.04 -2.63
N ILE A 175 -9.39 -0.19 -3.73
CA ILE A 175 -9.04 0.86 -4.69
C ILE A 175 -10.01 0.77 -5.87
N GLN A 176 -10.66 1.88 -6.17
CA GLN A 176 -11.64 2.00 -7.24
C GLN A 176 -11.10 2.88 -8.37
N ASP A 177 -11.29 2.42 -9.61
CA ASP A 177 -11.11 3.23 -10.82
C ASP A 177 -12.40 4.01 -11.06
N ASN A 178 -12.29 5.33 -11.20
CA ASN A 178 -13.43 6.18 -11.56
C ASN A 178 -13.58 6.39 -13.08
N THR A 179 -12.85 5.65 -13.90
CA THR A 179 -12.91 5.74 -15.36
C THR A 179 -14.26 5.22 -15.86
N VAL A 180 -15.02 6.07 -16.54
CA VAL A 180 -16.39 5.76 -17.00
C VAL A 180 -16.48 4.49 -17.83
N ALA A 181 -15.45 4.17 -18.62
CA ALA A 181 -15.40 2.97 -19.46
C ALA A 181 -15.12 1.68 -18.66
N ASN A 182 -14.57 1.79 -17.44
CA ASN A 182 -14.24 0.66 -16.57
C ASN A 182 -14.41 1.04 -15.08
N PRO A 183 -15.60 1.41 -14.64
CA PRO A 183 -15.78 1.95 -13.30
C PRO A 183 -15.84 0.81 -12.28
N GLY A 184 -15.33 1.05 -11.08
CA GLY A 184 -15.39 0.12 -9.95
C GLY A 184 -14.01 -0.34 -9.46
N VAL A 185 -13.99 -1.34 -8.58
CA VAL A 185 -12.74 -1.84 -7.98
C VAL A 185 -11.72 -2.21 -9.07
N LEU A 186 -10.44 -1.90 -8.84
CA LEU A 186 -9.37 -2.30 -9.77
C LEU A 186 -9.38 -3.82 -9.89
N LYS A 187 -9.57 -4.30 -11.12
CA LYS A 187 -9.62 -5.72 -11.45
C LYS A 187 -8.47 -6.08 -12.36
N GLY A 188 -7.86 -7.22 -12.09
CA GLY A 188 -6.97 -7.85 -13.04
C GLY A 188 -7.74 -8.71 -14.05
N THR A 189 -7.06 -9.13 -15.10
CA THR A 189 -7.56 -10.21 -15.96
C THR A 189 -7.18 -11.58 -15.38
N ALA A 190 -7.75 -12.64 -15.95
CA ALA A 190 -7.18 -13.98 -15.81
C ALA A 190 -5.68 -13.93 -16.16
N PHE A 191 -4.87 -14.66 -15.40
CA PHE A 191 -3.43 -14.68 -15.66
C PHE A 191 -3.09 -15.58 -16.85
N VAL A 192 -2.02 -15.23 -17.55
CA VAL A 192 -1.57 -15.98 -18.72
C VAL A 192 -0.89 -17.27 -18.25
N LEU A 193 -1.43 -18.39 -18.69
CA LEU A 193 -0.78 -19.70 -18.57
C LEU A 193 0.08 -19.94 -19.80
N ASP A 194 1.37 -20.22 -19.59
CA ASP A 194 2.25 -20.68 -20.65
C ASP A 194 2.64 -22.14 -20.46
N GLY A 195 3.07 -22.76 -21.56
CA GLY A 195 3.55 -24.13 -21.51
C GLY A 195 3.90 -24.70 -22.87
N ALA A 196 4.73 -25.74 -22.83
CA ALA A 196 5.24 -26.45 -23.99
C ALA A 196 5.36 -27.95 -23.72
N ALA A 197 5.25 -28.74 -24.78
CA ALA A 197 5.59 -30.15 -24.73
C ALA A 197 7.12 -30.32 -24.61
N PHE A 198 7.58 -31.32 -23.85
CA PHE A 198 8.98 -31.72 -23.78
C PHE A 198 9.15 -33.20 -24.08
N GLY A 199 10.37 -33.58 -24.49
CA GLY A 199 10.68 -34.94 -24.91
C GLY A 199 10.24 -35.21 -26.35
N THR A 200 9.75 -36.42 -26.61
CA THR A 200 9.30 -36.89 -27.93
C THR A 200 7.90 -36.38 -28.23
N LEU A 201 7.80 -35.44 -29.16
CA LEU A 201 6.52 -34.85 -29.57
C LEU A 201 5.59 -35.89 -30.23
N GLY A 202 4.29 -35.68 -30.08
CA GLY A 202 3.24 -36.52 -30.66
C GLY A 202 2.27 -35.70 -31.51
N ALA A 203 1.07 -36.25 -31.74
CA ALA A 203 -0.03 -35.57 -32.44
C ALA A 203 -1.18 -35.13 -31.51
N THR A 204 -1.06 -35.40 -30.21
CA THR A 204 -2.12 -35.11 -29.24
C THR A 204 -2.12 -33.62 -28.89
N SER A 205 -3.30 -33.03 -28.76
CA SER A 205 -3.45 -31.68 -28.19
C SER A 205 -4.05 -31.77 -26.79
N ARG A 206 -3.51 -30.99 -25.86
CA ARG A 206 -4.02 -30.89 -24.49
C ARG A 206 -4.25 -29.44 -24.13
N SER A 207 -5.41 -29.17 -23.53
CA SER A 207 -5.73 -27.84 -23.00
C SER A 207 -5.54 -27.84 -21.49
N TYR A 208 -4.99 -26.76 -20.94
CA TYR A 208 -4.74 -26.60 -19.52
C TYR A 208 -5.41 -25.34 -18.99
N LYS A 209 -5.90 -25.41 -17.76
CA LYS A 209 -6.41 -24.27 -16.98
C LYS A 209 -5.99 -24.43 -15.53
N LEU A 210 -5.61 -23.33 -14.89
CA LEU A 210 -5.31 -23.29 -13.47
C LEU A 210 -6.42 -22.54 -12.74
N ILE A 211 -6.79 -23.03 -11.55
CA ILE A 211 -7.47 -22.24 -10.52
C ILE A 211 -6.53 -22.11 -9.35
N VAL A 212 -6.37 -20.88 -8.87
CA VAL A 212 -5.49 -20.55 -7.76
C VAL A 212 -6.33 -20.02 -6.61
N ASP A 213 -6.20 -20.65 -5.46
CA ASP A 213 -6.73 -20.18 -4.19
C ASP A 213 -5.75 -19.19 -3.56
N HIS A 214 -6.26 -18.07 -3.08
CA HIS A 214 -5.49 -17.00 -2.44
C HIS A 214 -5.74 -17.00 -0.92
N ASP A 215 -4.82 -16.41 -0.16
CA ASP A 215 -4.88 -16.33 1.32
C ASP A 215 -6.05 -15.50 1.86
N ASN A 216 -6.65 -14.65 1.02
CA ASN A 216 -7.84 -13.85 1.33
C ASN A 216 -9.15 -14.61 1.00
N GLY A 217 -9.07 -15.87 0.56
CA GLY A 217 -10.23 -16.71 0.23
C GLY A 217 -10.74 -16.56 -1.20
N ASP A 218 -10.18 -15.66 -2.01
CA ASP A 218 -10.53 -15.54 -3.42
C ASP A 218 -9.95 -16.69 -4.25
N GLN A 219 -10.63 -17.00 -5.35
CA GLN A 219 -10.13 -17.88 -6.40
C GLN A 219 -9.83 -17.06 -7.66
N ILE A 220 -8.72 -17.35 -8.33
CA ILE A 220 -8.31 -16.70 -9.56
C ILE A 220 -8.05 -17.78 -10.62
N GLU A 221 -8.57 -17.58 -11.83
CA GLU A 221 -8.34 -18.52 -12.93
C GLU A 221 -7.32 -18.02 -13.95
N SER A 222 -6.65 -18.97 -14.61
CA SER A 222 -5.81 -18.70 -15.77
C SER A 222 -6.63 -18.65 -17.06
N THR A 223 -6.04 -18.07 -18.11
CA THR A 223 -6.48 -18.36 -19.48
C THR A 223 -6.35 -19.86 -19.79
N ILE A 224 -7.21 -20.39 -20.67
CA ILE A 224 -7.04 -21.75 -21.18
C ILE A 224 -5.87 -21.77 -22.17
N LYS A 225 -4.86 -22.61 -21.92
CA LYS A 225 -3.72 -22.81 -22.82
C LYS A 225 -3.83 -24.15 -23.51
N THR A 226 -4.02 -24.13 -24.83
CA THR A 226 -3.94 -25.35 -25.65
C THR A 226 -2.51 -25.53 -26.15
N ILE A 227 -1.95 -26.71 -25.90
CA ILE A 227 -0.62 -27.12 -26.32
C ILE A 227 -0.80 -28.23 -27.34
N ALA A 228 -0.39 -27.95 -28.58
CA ALA A 228 -0.43 -28.90 -29.67
C ALA A 228 0.79 -29.84 -29.63
N ASN A 229 0.71 -30.96 -30.38
CA ASN A 229 1.81 -31.90 -30.57
C ASN A 229 2.42 -32.48 -29.28
N THR A 230 1.62 -32.58 -28.24
CA THR A 230 2.02 -33.23 -26.98
C THR A 230 2.21 -34.74 -27.17
N PRO A 231 3.08 -35.40 -26.38
CA PRO A 231 3.31 -36.85 -26.48
C PRO A 231 2.01 -37.63 -26.28
N ALA A 232 1.81 -38.74 -27.01
CA ALA A 232 0.58 -39.54 -26.86
C ALA A 232 0.41 -40.09 -25.43
N VAL A 233 1.52 -40.48 -24.80
CA VAL A 233 1.59 -40.94 -23.41
C VAL A 233 2.56 -40.04 -22.66
N LEU A 234 2.09 -39.43 -21.58
CA LEU A 234 2.92 -38.58 -20.73
C LEU A 234 3.70 -39.43 -19.71
N SER A 235 4.93 -39.00 -19.39
CA SER A 235 5.84 -39.61 -18.43
C SER A 235 6.82 -38.57 -17.90
N ALA A 236 7.72 -38.97 -16.99
CA ALA A 236 8.77 -38.08 -16.49
C ALA A 236 9.74 -37.58 -17.58
N MET A 237 9.85 -38.28 -18.71
CA MET A 237 10.76 -37.93 -19.83
C MET A 237 10.04 -37.32 -21.03
N ASN A 238 8.73 -37.53 -21.17
CA ASN A 238 7.92 -36.98 -22.25
C ASN A 238 6.66 -36.37 -21.64
N GLY A 239 6.53 -35.05 -21.64
CA GLY A 239 5.50 -34.40 -20.84
C GLY A 239 5.07 -33.05 -21.38
N VAL A 240 4.36 -32.32 -20.54
CA VAL A 240 4.06 -30.91 -20.75
C VAL A 240 4.58 -30.12 -19.57
N ALA A 241 5.42 -29.13 -19.84
CA ALA A 241 5.85 -28.16 -18.83
C ALA A 241 4.92 -26.94 -18.90
N LEU A 242 4.37 -26.56 -17.77
CA LEU A 242 3.56 -25.36 -17.60
C LEU A 242 4.32 -24.37 -16.72
N THR A 243 4.19 -23.08 -17.04
CA THR A 243 4.69 -21.99 -16.23
C THR A 243 3.67 -20.88 -16.17
N TRP A 244 3.65 -20.16 -15.04
CA TRP A 244 2.79 -19.00 -14.86
C TRP A 244 3.53 -17.94 -14.03
N PRO A 245 3.09 -16.67 -14.09
CA PRO A 245 3.57 -15.64 -13.18
C PRO A 245 3.26 -16.00 -11.72
N ARG A 246 4.21 -15.72 -10.82
CA ARG A 246 4.02 -15.88 -9.38
C ARG A 246 3.34 -14.64 -8.82
N TYR A 247 2.23 -14.82 -8.13
CA TYR A 247 1.55 -13.75 -7.40
C TYR A 247 1.71 -13.96 -5.89
N PRO A 248 1.88 -12.89 -5.10
CA PRO A 248 1.79 -12.96 -3.65
C PRO A 248 0.47 -13.61 -3.20
N GLY A 249 0.46 -14.21 -2.00
CA GLY A 249 -0.77 -14.74 -1.39
C GLY A 249 -1.33 -16.06 -1.98
N PHE A 250 -0.66 -16.66 -2.96
CA PHE A 250 -1.03 -17.99 -3.47
C PHE A 250 -0.90 -19.07 -2.39
N THR A 251 -2.03 -19.68 -2.02
CA THR A 251 -2.05 -20.77 -1.03
C THR A 251 -2.09 -22.13 -1.70
N LYS A 252 -2.79 -22.25 -2.84
CA LYS A 252 -2.93 -23.50 -3.58
C LYS A 252 -3.24 -23.28 -5.05
N VAL A 253 -2.58 -24.03 -5.93
CA VAL A 253 -2.88 -24.09 -7.36
C VAL A 253 -3.45 -25.46 -7.69
N THR A 254 -4.64 -25.49 -8.30
CA THR A 254 -5.24 -26.69 -8.87
C THR A 254 -5.12 -26.65 -10.38
N ILE A 255 -4.51 -27.69 -10.96
CA ILE A 255 -4.16 -27.75 -12.38
C ILE A 255 -5.11 -28.73 -13.06
N TYR A 256 -5.86 -28.22 -14.03
CA TYR A 256 -6.79 -29.00 -14.84
C TYR A 256 -6.20 -29.22 -16.23
N VAL A 257 -6.44 -30.40 -16.77
CA VAL A 257 -6.10 -30.77 -18.14
C VAL A 257 -7.33 -31.34 -18.84
N GLN A 258 -7.51 -30.94 -20.10
CA GLN A 258 -8.52 -31.49 -20.99
C GLN A 258 -7.84 -32.17 -22.18
N GLU A 259 -8.18 -33.45 -22.39
CA GLU A 259 -7.69 -34.30 -23.47
C GLU A 259 -8.85 -35.10 -24.04
N GLY A 260 -9.03 -35.09 -25.36
CA GLY A 260 -10.11 -35.85 -26.01
C GLY A 260 -11.52 -35.50 -25.51
N GLY A 261 -11.73 -34.27 -25.03
CA GLY A 261 -13.00 -33.81 -24.44
C GLY A 261 -13.17 -34.12 -22.95
N VAL A 262 -12.33 -34.97 -22.35
CA VAL A 262 -12.38 -35.31 -20.93
C VAL A 262 -11.53 -34.34 -20.13
N THR A 263 -12.11 -33.73 -19.08
CA THR A 263 -11.37 -32.82 -18.17
C THR A 263 -11.04 -33.55 -16.88
N SER A 264 -9.81 -33.37 -16.39
CA SER A 264 -9.31 -34.04 -15.19
C SER A 264 -8.33 -33.16 -14.42
N ILE A 265 -8.12 -33.48 -13.15
CA ILE A 265 -7.13 -32.81 -12.31
C ILE A 265 -5.77 -33.45 -12.57
N ALA A 266 -4.84 -32.68 -13.13
CA ALA A 266 -3.48 -33.10 -13.41
C ALA A 266 -2.57 -33.00 -12.17
N GLY A 267 -2.83 -32.04 -11.27
CA GLY A 267 -2.03 -31.87 -10.07
C GLY A 267 -2.49 -30.77 -9.15
N PHE A 268 -1.90 -30.76 -7.96
CA PHE A 268 -2.02 -29.71 -6.96
C PHE A 268 -0.64 -29.21 -6.60
N ILE A 269 -0.51 -27.92 -6.39
CA ILE A 269 0.71 -27.30 -5.93
C ILE A 269 0.38 -26.41 -4.73
N GLY A 270 1.13 -26.59 -3.64
CA GLY A 270 1.09 -25.67 -2.50
C GLY A 270 1.86 -24.37 -2.78
N ASN A 271 2.02 -23.53 -1.77
CA ASN A 271 2.79 -22.30 -1.90
C ASN A 271 4.25 -22.58 -2.34
N GLY A 272 4.77 -21.81 -3.31
CA GLY A 272 6.22 -21.69 -3.53
C GLY A 272 6.72 -21.87 -4.97
N THR A 273 5.99 -22.56 -5.84
CA THR A 273 6.41 -22.79 -7.24
C THR A 273 5.41 -22.24 -8.24
N ASN A 274 5.93 -21.78 -9.38
CA ASN A 274 5.18 -21.23 -10.50
C ASN A 274 5.36 -22.07 -11.79
N ALA A 275 5.79 -23.32 -11.62
CA ALA A 275 5.99 -24.29 -12.68
C ALA A 275 5.44 -25.66 -12.32
N PHE A 276 4.98 -26.40 -13.33
CA PHE A 276 4.46 -27.75 -13.21
C PHE A 276 4.85 -28.60 -14.41
N ASN A 277 5.24 -29.85 -14.18
CA ASN A 277 5.44 -30.82 -15.25
C ASN A 277 4.33 -31.86 -15.20
N ASP A 278 3.43 -31.85 -16.19
CA ASP A 278 2.43 -32.90 -16.39
C ASP A 278 3.11 -34.13 -16.98
N SER A 279 3.30 -35.14 -16.13
CA SER A 279 3.82 -36.46 -16.49
C SER A 279 2.73 -37.53 -16.61
N GLY A 280 1.45 -37.14 -16.71
CA GLY A 280 0.32 -38.05 -16.98
C GLY A 280 -0.47 -38.52 -15.75
N GLN A 281 -0.13 -38.07 -14.55
CA GLN A 281 -0.89 -38.41 -13.34
C GLN A 281 -2.25 -37.72 -13.33
N ARG A 282 -3.31 -38.43 -12.94
CA ARG A 282 -4.69 -37.90 -12.86
C ARG A 282 -5.29 -38.20 -11.50
N PHE A 283 -5.83 -37.18 -10.84
CA PHE A 283 -6.38 -37.27 -9.48
C PHE A 283 -7.91 -37.41 -9.46
N GLY A 284 -8.57 -37.13 -10.58
CA GLY A 284 -10.02 -37.25 -10.73
C GLY A 284 -10.52 -36.57 -12.00
N THR A 285 -11.68 -37.00 -12.48
CA THR A 285 -12.35 -36.43 -13.65
C THR A 285 -13.39 -35.39 -13.20
N VAL A 286 -13.54 -34.32 -13.97
CA VAL A 286 -14.52 -33.25 -13.75
C VAL A 286 -15.32 -33.00 -15.04
N SER A 287 -16.54 -32.45 -14.93
CA SER A 287 -17.45 -32.29 -16.08
C SER A 287 -17.02 -31.24 -17.11
N GLY A 288 -15.96 -30.48 -16.83
CA GLY A 288 -15.39 -29.45 -17.68
C GLY A 288 -14.35 -28.65 -16.91
N PHE A 289 -13.77 -27.63 -17.53
CA PHE A 289 -12.93 -26.69 -16.78
C PHE A 289 -13.80 -25.94 -15.76
N PRO A 290 -13.46 -26.02 -14.46
CA PRO A 290 -14.20 -25.26 -13.46
C PRO A 290 -13.99 -23.76 -13.68
N THR A 291 -14.94 -22.98 -13.17
CA THR A 291 -14.87 -21.53 -13.07
C THR A 291 -14.67 -21.15 -11.62
N ALA A 292 -13.80 -20.17 -11.37
CA ALA A 292 -13.58 -19.64 -10.03
C ALA A 292 -14.81 -18.86 -9.54
N THR A 293 -15.02 -18.81 -8.21
CA THR A 293 -16.09 -18.01 -7.56
C THR A 293 -15.95 -16.51 -7.82
N ALA A 294 -14.72 -16.03 -8.01
CA ALA A 294 -14.42 -14.74 -8.62
C ALA A 294 -13.65 -14.98 -9.91
N THR A 295 -14.08 -14.40 -11.02
CA THR A 295 -13.37 -14.58 -12.30
C THR A 295 -12.11 -13.71 -12.41
N GLN A 296 -11.93 -12.74 -11.51
CA GLN A 296 -10.90 -11.72 -11.60
C GLN A 296 -10.36 -11.32 -10.21
N PRO A 297 -9.04 -11.19 -10.05
CA PRO A 297 -8.42 -10.63 -8.84
C PRO A 297 -8.78 -9.15 -8.69
N ARG A 298 -8.87 -8.66 -7.44
CA ARG A 298 -9.33 -7.29 -7.14
C ARG A 298 -8.40 -6.61 -6.15
N ALA A 299 -8.23 -5.29 -6.28
CA ALA A 299 -7.56 -4.47 -5.27
C ALA A 299 -8.50 -4.23 -4.08
N TYR A 300 -8.66 -5.27 -3.24
CA TYR A 300 -9.61 -5.36 -2.14
C TYR A 300 -8.97 -6.02 -0.92
N ALA A 301 -9.32 -5.54 0.27
CA ALA A 301 -8.96 -6.14 1.55
C ALA A 301 -10.16 -6.07 2.50
N GLU A 302 -10.35 -7.11 3.30
CA GLU A 302 -11.45 -7.21 4.25
C GLU A 302 -10.99 -7.85 5.56
N ALA A 303 -11.53 -7.36 6.67
CA ALA A 303 -11.45 -7.99 7.98
C ALA A 303 -12.77 -8.71 8.25
N ASN A 304 -12.72 -10.02 8.40
CA ASN A 304 -13.86 -10.86 8.70
C ASN A 304 -13.46 -12.00 9.66
N PRO A 305 -13.84 -11.92 10.95
CA PRO A 305 -14.68 -10.89 11.56
C PRO A 305 -13.93 -9.57 11.83
N PHE A 306 -14.64 -8.45 11.70
CA PHE A 306 -14.23 -7.12 12.20
C PHE A 306 -14.90 -6.88 13.56
N VAL A 307 -14.10 -6.65 14.60
CA VAL A 307 -14.58 -6.59 16.00
C VAL A 307 -14.05 -5.33 16.70
N PRO A 308 -14.59 -4.15 16.36
CA PRO A 308 -14.23 -2.90 17.05
C PRO A 308 -14.71 -2.93 18.51
N THR A 309 -13.97 -2.28 19.40
CA THR A 309 -14.34 -2.08 20.82
C THR A 309 -14.66 -0.63 21.10
N ILE A 310 -15.11 -0.31 22.32
CA ILE A 310 -15.32 1.08 22.75
C ILE A 310 -14.01 1.86 22.90
N ASP A 311 -12.88 1.17 22.94
CA ASP A 311 -11.54 1.75 22.95
C ASP A 311 -11.03 1.90 21.52
N TRP A 312 -10.14 2.88 21.30
CA TRP A 312 -9.49 3.04 20.01
C TRP A 312 -8.58 1.85 19.68
N GLN A 313 -8.79 1.26 18.51
CA GLN A 313 -8.04 0.11 18.01
C GLN A 313 -7.46 0.41 16.64
N LEU A 314 -6.18 0.11 16.46
CA LEU A 314 -5.52 0.16 15.15
C LEU A 314 -5.85 -1.10 14.35
N TRP A 315 -6.30 -0.90 13.12
CA TRP A 315 -6.49 -1.92 12.11
C TRP A 315 -5.53 -1.71 10.95
N VAL A 316 -5.04 -2.80 10.39
CA VAL A 316 -4.13 -2.79 9.24
C VAL A 316 -4.67 -3.74 8.18
N PHE A 317 -4.84 -3.22 6.97
CA PHE A 317 -5.27 -3.93 5.79
C PHE A 317 -4.18 -3.88 4.74
N PHE A 318 -4.03 -4.97 3.98
CA PHE A 318 -3.12 -5.02 2.85
C PHE A 318 -3.92 -5.22 1.57
N ILE A 319 -3.96 -4.19 0.73
CA ILE A 319 -4.56 -4.26 -0.60
C ILE A 319 -3.47 -4.60 -1.61
N PHE A 320 -3.66 -5.70 -2.33
CA PHE A 320 -2.79 -6.08 -3.43
C PHE A 320 -3.44 -5.67 -4.74
N VAL A 321 -2.81 -4.74 -5.47
CA VAL A 321 -3.24 -4.39 -6.82
C VAL A 321 -2.89 -5.55 -7.74
N PRO A 322 -3.86 -6.12 -8.47
CA PRO A 322 -3.58 -7.26 -9.34
C PRO A 322 -2.45 -6.96 -10.33
N GLN A 323 -1.47 -7.84 -10.46
CA GLN A 323 -0.41 -7.69 -11.48
C GLN A 323 -0.96 -7.72 -12.92
N THR A 324 -2.14 -8.34 -13.13
CA THR A 324 -2.83 -8.39 -14.42
C THR A 324 -3.78 -7.21 -14.66
N TYR A 325 -3.81 -6.24 -13.75
CA TYR A 325 -4.56 -5.00 -13.95
C TYR A 325 -3.91 -4.19 -15.07
N ASN A 326 -4.72 -3.70 -16.01
CA ASN A 326 -4.22 -2.88 -17.11
C ASN A 326 -4.35 -1.39 -16.75
N PHE A 327 -3.30 -0.84 -16.15
CA PHE A 327 -3.24 0.56 -15.73
C PHE A 327 -3.42 1.56 -16.89
N SER A 328 -3.08 1.19 -18.13
CA SER A 328 -3.27 2.08 -19.29
C SER A 328 -4.74 2.41 -19.59
N LEU A 329 -5.69 1.65 -19.03
CA LEU A 329 -7.12 1.90 -19.16
C LEU A 329 -7.66 2.88 -18.10
N THR A 330 -6.83 3.28 -17.14
CA THR A 330 -7.24 4.15 -16.03
C THR A 330 -6.92 5.59 -16.37
N THR A 331 -7.92 6.26 -16.94
CA THR A 331 -7.81 7.65 -17.41
C THR A 331 -8.40 8.66 -16.43
N ALA A 332 -9.20 8.21 -15.46
CA ALA A 332 -9.75 9.03 -14.40
C ALA A 332 -9.07 8.74 -13.05
N GLN A 333 -9.44 9.50 -12.03
CA GLN A 333 -8.86 9.42 -10.70
C GLN A 333 -9.18 8.09 -9.99
N GLN A 334 -8.17 7.49 -9.38
CA GLN A 334 -8.33 6.36 -8.46
C GLN A 334 -8.82 6.85 -7.08
N MET A 335 -9.68 6.07 -6.44
CA MET A 335 -10.30 6.40 -5.16
C MET A 335 -10.01 5.29 -4.15
N LEU A 336 -9.65 5.65 -2.92
CA LEU A 336 -9.80 4.75 -1.78
C LEU A 336 -11.28 4.70 -1.41
N ARG A 337 -11.82 3.51 -1.20
CA ARG A 337 -13.20 3.31 -0.74
C ARG A 337 -13.21 2.31 0.40
N GLY A 338 -13.92 2.66 1.47
CA GLY A 338 -14.07 1.79 2.64
C GLY A 338 -15.47 1.83 3.20
N GLY A 339 -15.86 0.70 3.79
CA GLY A 339 -17.21 0.53 4.30
C GLY A 339 -17.32 -0.66 5.23
N VAL A 340 -18.46 -0.73 5.90
CA VAL A 340 -18.81 -1.79 6.84
C VAL A 340 -19.75 -2.77 6.15
N ILE A 341 -19.65 -4.07 6.40
CA ILE A 341 -20.64 -5.05 5.96
C ILE A 341 -21.20 -5.76 7.19
N GLY A 342 -22.52 -5.75 7.32
CA GLY A 342 -23.24 -6.42 8.41
C GLY A 342 -24.05 -5.46 9.27
N PRO A 343 -24.89 -5.99 10.18
CA PRO A 343 -25.74 -5.13 10.98
C PRO A 343 -24.90 -4.37 12.02
N MET A 344 -24.81 -3.06 11.87
CA MET A 344 -24.40 -2.17 12.94
C MET A 344 -25.62 -1.88 13.82
N GLY A 345 -25.46 -1.62 15.12
CA GLY A 345 -26.59 -1.11 15.93
C GLY A 345 -27.02 0.29 15.47
N GLU A 346 -28.06 0.87 16.07
CA GLU A 346 -28.58 2.20 15.68
C GLU A 346 -27.50 3.29 15.51
N GLY A 347 -27.47 3.89 14.31
CA GLY A 347 -26.93 5.22 13.99
C GLY A 347 -25.46 5.48 14.35
N HIS A 348 -24.58 5.53 13.32
CA HIS A 348 -23.21 6.08 13.45
C HIS A 348 -22.38 5.47 14.60
N GLN A 349 -22.52 4.16 14.86
CA GLN A 349 -21.83 3.51 15.98
C GLN A 349 -20.32 3.37 15.76
N LEU A 350 -19.87 3.20 14.51
CA LEU A 350 -18.46 3.07 14.22
C LEU A 350 -17.85 4.46 14.04
N GLN A 351 -16.88 4.78 14.87
CA GLN A 351 -16.05 5.97 14.72
C GLN A 351 -14.72 5.56 14.10
N ILE A 352 -14.31 6.29 13.06
CA ILE A 352 -13.04 6.07 12.36
C ILE A 352 -12.22 7.35 12.50
N ASP A 353 -11.08 7.18 13.15
CA ASP A 353 -10.01 8.16 13.29
C ASP A 353 -8.82 7.72 12.43
N ARG A 354 -8.02 8.68 11.95
CA ARG A 354 -6.73 8.51 11.27
C ARG A 354 -6.66 7.32 10.30
N ILE A 355 -6.96 7.59 9.05
CA ILE A 355 -6.72 6.68 7.93
C ILE A 355 -5.38 7.03 7.29
N GLY A 356 -4.56 6.00 7.11
CA GLY A 356 -3.26 6.10 6.44
C GLY A 356 -3.20 5.14 5.27
N VAL A 357 -2.76 5.58 4.11
CA VAL A 357 -2.45 4.73 2.96
C VAL A 357 -0.97 4.84 2.64
N SER A 358 -0.25 3.73 2.59
CA SER A 358 1.20 3.74 2.33
C SER A 358 1.65 2.53 1.53
N THR A 359 2.82 2.65 0.89
CA THR A 359 3.51 1.50 0.27
C THR A 359 4.42 0.77 1.24
N GLY A 360 4.79 1.43 2.35
CA GLY A 360 5.69 0.91 3.37
C GLY A 360 4.98 0.71 4.70
N ASP A 361 5.67 0.02 5.60
CA ASP A 361 5.25 -0.15 6.99
C ASP A 361 5.62 1.07 7.83
N GLY A 362 4.96 1.22 8.99
CA GLY A 362 5.20 2.34 9.90
C GLY A 362 3.98 2.77 10.69
N VAL A 363 4.16 3.81 11.49
CA VAL A 363 3.08 4.49 12.23
C VAL A 363 2.40 5.54 11.37
N TRP A 364 1.11 5.78 11.62
CA TRP A 364 0.35 6.80 10.90
C TRP A 364 1.05 8.17 10.96
N SER A 365 0.98 8.92 9.86
CA SER A 365 1.45 10.30 9.79
C SER A 365 0.52 11.13 8.89
N PRO A 366 0.51 12.47 9.05
CA PRO A 366 -0.17 13.36 8.11
C PRO A 366 0.40 13.23 6.70
N SER A 367 -0.41 13.55 5.69
CA SER A 367 0.12 13.65 4.33
C SER A 367 1.12 14.80 4.22
N ALA A 368 1.96 14.75 3.17
CA ALA A 368 2.86 15.87 2.89
C ALA A 368 2.11 17.13 2.42
N HIS A 369 0.88 17.01 1.92
CA HIS A 369 0.05 18.18 1.61
C HIS A 369 -0.56 18.75 2.88
N ASP A 370 -1.03 17.88 3.78
CA ASP A 370 -1.54 18.28 5.10
C ASP A 370 -0.50 19.10 5.87
N SER A 371 0.76 18.66 5.83
CA SER A 371 1.89 19.34 6.46
C SER A 371 2.21 20.71 5.83
N ALA A 372 1.79 20.95 4.59
CA ALA A 372 2.03 22.18 3.85
C ALA A 372 0.89 23.20 3.98
N VAL A 373 -0.23 22.83 4.61
CA VAL A 373 -1.37 23.73 4.83
C VAL A 373 -0.99 24.82 5.83
N THR A 374 -1.17 26.08 5.45
CA THR A 374 -0.77 27.24 6.27
C THR A 374 -1.85 27.73 7.24
N SER A 375 -3.08 27.23 7.13
CA SER A 375 -4.17 27.49 8.07
C SER A 375 -4.14 26.53 9.26
N SER A 376 -4.76 26.92 10.37
CA SER A 376 -4.97 26.00 11.50
C SER A 376 -6.02 24.93 11.19
N PRO A 377 -5.87 23.70 11.72
CA PRO A 377 -6.90 22.67 11.66
C PRO A 377 -8.26 23.15 12.15
N SER A 378 -9.33 22.71 11.50
CA SER A 378 -10.71 23.12 11.82
C SER A 378 -11.28 22.46 13.08
N THR A 379 -10.65 21.37 13.51
CA THR A 379 -11.05 20.59 14.67
C THR A 379 -10.01 20.77 15.78
N SER A 380 -10.42 20.58 17.02
CA SER A 380 -9.49 20.47 18.13
C SER A 380 -9.60 19.03 18.63
N GLN A 381 -8.54 18.24 18.46
CA GLN A 381 -8.40 16.88 19.00
C GLN A 381 -8.44 16.97 20.54
N THR A 382 -9.64 17.14 21.11
CA THR A 382 -9.87 17.52 22.51
C THR A 382 -10.14 16.33 23.42
N SER A 383 -10.28 15.11 22.89
CA SER A 383 -10.59 13.97 23.75
C SER A 383 -9.30 13.41 24.36
N SER A 384 -9.16 13.54 25.68
CA SER A 384 -8.13 12.93 26.55
C SER A 384 -8.07 11.39 26.51
N GLN A 385 -8.83 10.77 25.62
CA GLN A 385 -8.90 9.31 25.40
C GLN A 385 -8.22 8.88 24.11
N GLN A 386 -7.81 9.83 23.26
CA GLN A 386 -6.77 9.57 22.29
C GLN A 386 -5.52 9.35 23.14
N GLY A 387 -5.08 8.09 23.27
CA GLY A 387 -3.72 7.84 23.75
C GLY A 387 -2.81 8.81 22.99
N PRO A 388 -1.84 9.47 23.66
CA PRO A 388 -1.00 10.44 22.99
C PRO A 388 -0.53 9.82 21.67
N PRO A 389 -0.48 10.56 20.55
CA PRO A 389 0.18 10.07 19.35
C PRO A 389 1.46 9.43 19.86
N SER A 390 1.63 8.11 19.66
CA SER A 390 2.68 7.35 20.34
C SER A 390 3.93 8.19 20.25
N SER A 391 4.31 8.79 21.38
CA SER A 391 5.14 9.97 21.39
C SER A 391 6.55 9.49 21.16
N GLY A 392 6.90 9.28 19.89
CA GLY A 392 8.22 9.67 19.43
C GLY A 392 8.30 11.15 19.75
N SER A 393 8.99 11.47 20.84
CA SER A 393 9.18 12.83 21.34
C SER A 393 9.49 13.80 20.20
N GLY A 394 8.58 14.73 19.96
CA GLY A 394 8.70 15.71 18.91
C GLY A 394 7.42 16.52 18.74
N ASP A 395 7.08 17.34 19.74
CA ASP A 395 6.12 18.46 19.62
C ASP A 395 6.64 19.60 18.70
N THR A 396 7.58 19.27 17.84
CA THR A 396 7.85 20.02 16.64
C THR A 396 7.28 19.16 15.52
N ALA A 397 6.35 19.72 14.72
CA ALA A 397 6.21 19.30 13.33
C ALA A 397 7.61 18.92 12.83
N PRO A 398 7.83 17.73 12.22
CA PRO A 398 9.16 17.38 11.76
C PRO A 398 9.63 18.59 10.97
N SER A 399 10.65 19.28 11.49
CA SER A 399 11.13 20.48 10.83
C SER A 399 11.37 20.09 9.39
N ASP A 400 10.90 20.91 8.45
CA ASP A 400 11.18 20.76 7.04
C ASP A 400 12.68 20.42 6.93
N GLY A 401 13.02 19.16 6.63
CA GLY A 401 14.40 18.66 6.71
C GLY A 401 14.69 17.44 7.62
N GLN A 402 13.71 16.77 8.24
CA GLN A 402 13.97 15.45 8.86
C GLN A 402 14.20 14.38 7.78
N GLY A 403 15.48 14.07 7.56
CA GLY A 403 16.03 13.27 6.46
C GLY A 403 15.26 11.99 6.16
N ARG A 404 14.65 11.96 4.97
CA ARG A 404 14.12 10.73 4.36
C ARG A 404 15.28 9.99 3.69
N LEU A 405 15.29 8.66 3.77
CA LEU A 405 16.35 7.83 3.19
C LEU A 405 16.37 7.98 1.67
N ALA A 406 17.37 8.71 1.16
CA ALA A 406 17.64 8.81 -0.26
C ALA A 406 18.53 7.65 -0.70
N CYS A 407 18.08 6.87 -1.68
CA CYS A 407 18.75 5.63 -2.08
C CYS A 407 18.81 5.52 -3.60
N SER A 408 20.02 5.42 -4.14
CA SER A 408 20.26 5.15 -5.55
C SER A 408 20.87 3.76 -5.74
N THR A 409 20.66 3.17 -6.90
CA THR A 409 21.28 1.87 -7.28
C THR A 409 22.80 1.98 -7.31
N LEU A 410 23.49 0.87 -7.04
CA LEU A 410 24.96 0.86 -6.89
C LEU A 410 25.71 1.28 -8.16
N ASP A 411 25.14 1.09 -9.35
CA ASP A 411 25.73 1.50 -10.63
C ASP A 411 25.45 2.98 -10.98
N THR A 412 24.77 3.72 -10.11
CA THR A 412 24.49 5.14 -10.36
C THR A 412 25.79 5.94 -10.31
N PRO A 413 26.15 6.72 -11.35
CA PRO A 413 27.37 7.50 -11.34
C PRO A 413 27.23 8.74 -10.44
N ILE A 414 28.19 8.97 -9.57
CA ILE A 414 28.25 10.06 -8.58
C ILE A 414 29.41 10.99 -8.92
N ASP A 415 29.18 12.30 -8.85
CA ASP A 415 30.25 13.30 -8.96
C ASP A 415 31.02 13.42 -7.64
N ILE A 416 32.32 13.14 -7.69
CA ILE A 416 33.24 13.31 -6.57
C ILE A 416 34.36 14.30 -6.93
N CYS A 417 34.95 14.91 -5.91
CA CYS A 417 36.05 15.87 -6.05
C CYS A 417 37.09 15.67 -4.93
N ASP A 418 38.15 16.47 -4.98
CA ASP A 418 39.08 16.60 -3.86
C ASP A 418 38.51 17.58 -2.80
N GLU A 419 39.16 17.68 -1.63
CA GLU A 419 38.69 18.50 -0.49
C GLU A 419 38.52 19.99 -0.83
N ASP A 420 39.28 20.50 -1.78
CA ASP A 420 39.21 21.89 -2.27
C ASP A 420 38.20 22.09 -3.42
N GLY A 421 37.47 21.04 -3.81
CA GLY A 421 36.53 21.05 -4.94
C GLY A 421 37.19 20.83 -6.30
N SER A 422 38.52 20.62 -6.36
CA SER A 422 39.23 20.36 -7.62
C SER A 422 39.13 18.90 -8.07
N ASN A 423 39.62 18.61 -9.28
CA ASN A 423 39.72 17.25 -9.85
C ASN A 423 38.41 16.43 -9.83
N GLU A 424 37.34 17.07 -10.28
CA GLU A 424 36.04 16.41 -10.43
C GLU A 424 36.13 15.16 -11.33
N ARG A 425 35.53 14.08 -10.85
CA ARG A 425 35.41 12.82 -11.59
C ARG A 425 34.13 12.09 -11.21
N LYS A 426 33.70 11.19 -12.09
CA LYS A 426 32.57 10.28 -11.83
C LYS A 426 33.07 8.94 -11.32
N VAL A 427 32.40 8.42 -10.31
CA VAL A 427 32.56 7.04 -9.81
C VAL A 427 31.21 6.38 -9.70
N GLU A 428 31.15 5.06 -9.81
CA GLU A 428 29.90 4.33 -9.50
C GLU A 428 29.65 4.38 -7.98
N LEU A 429 28.39 4.54 -7.58
CA LEU A 429 28.03 4.67 -6.17
C LEU A 429 28.50 3.48 -5.32
N GLY A 430 28.49 2.27 -5.89
CA GLY A 430 28.98 1.04 -5.27
C GLY A 430 30.48 1.05 -4.96
N GLU A 431 31.27 1.95 -5.56
CA GLU A 431 32.69 2.12 -5.25
C GLU A 431 32.91 2.98 -3.99
N ILE A 432 31.91 3.73 -3.54
CA ILE A 432 31.96 4.53 -2.31
C ILE A 432 31.60 3.62 -1.12
N ASP A 433 32.53 2.75 -0.74
CA ASP A 433 32.39 1.86 0.42
C ASP A 433 32.86 2.54 1.74
N GLU A 434 32.67 1.86 2.88
CA GLU A 434 33.10 2.37 4.19
C GLU A 434 34.61 2.71 4.23
N LYS A 435 35.43 2.02 3.45
CA LYS A 435 36.88 2.28 3.37
C LYS A 435 37.16 3.54 2.57
N ALA A 436 36.43 3.81 1.49
CA ALA A 436 36.51 5.05 0.74
C ALA A 436 36.13 6.23 1.63
N VAL A 437 35.00 6.11 2.35
CA VAL A 437 34.57 7.11 3.33
C VAL A 437 35.66 7.36 4.39
N ALA A 438 36.24 6.30 4.96
CA ALA A 438 37.33 6.43 5.95
C ALA A 438 38.61 7.10 5.39
N ARG A 439 38.86 7.00 4.07
CA ARG A 439 39.96 7.74 3.40
C ARG A 439 39.64 9.20 3.14
N GLY A 440 38.38 9.63 3.30
CA GLY A 440 37.94 11.02 3.11
C GLY A 440 37.40 11.28 1.70
N THR A 441 36.28 10.66 1.34
CA THR A 441 35.57 10.96 0.08
C THR A 441 34.81 12.29 0.15
N TRP A 442 34.92 13.09 -0.91
CA TRP A 442 34.17 14.35 -1.09
C TRP A 442 33.32 14.28 -2.36
N LEU A 443 32.07 14.73 -2.25
CA LEU A 443 31.12 14.83 -3.34
C LEU A 443 31.13 16.25 -3.90
N VAL A 444 30.80 16.40 -5.18
CA VAL A 444 30.46 17.71 -5.73
C VAL A 444 29.06 18.08 -5.24
N GLY A 445 28.96 19.14 -4.45
CA GLY A 445 27.70 19.63 -3.90
C GLY A 445 27.00 20.64 -4.80
N LYS A 446 25.92 21.23 -4.27
CA LYS A 446 25.25 22.35 -4.92
C LYS A 446 26.18 23.58 -4.96
N TYR A 447 26.15 24.32 -6.07
CA TYR A 447 27.05 25.44 -6.34
C TYR A 447 28.54 25.07 -6.32
N ASP A 448 28.86 23.84 -6.74
CA ASP A 448 30.22 23.28 -6.81
C ASP A 448 30.98 23.32 -5.47
N GLN A 449 30.25 23.35 -4.34
CA GLN A 449 30.84 23.27 -3.01
C GLN A 449 31.17 21.80 -2.67
N PRO A 450 32.40 21.49 -2.21
CA PRO A 450 32.76 20.12 -1.84
C PRO A 450 32.00 19.69 -0.56
N VAL A 451 31.39 18.50 -0.59
CA VAL A 451 30.59 17.95 0.50
C VAL A 451 31.20 16.64 0.99
N LYS A 452 31.67 16.61 2.25
CA LYS A 452 32.32 15.42 2.82
C LYS A 452 31.33 14.30 3.10
N VAL A 453 31.62 13.09 2.65
CA VAL A 453 30.86 11.89 2.99
C VAL A 453 31.23 11.44 4.41
N LYS A 454 30.22 11.29 5.26
CA LYS A 454 30.31 10.82 6.65
C LYS A 454 30.14 9.30 6.75
N GLY A 455 29.29 8.72 5.91
CA GLY A 455 28.92 7.32 5.99
C GLY A 455 28.30 6.82 4.69
N VAL A 456 28.30 5.51 4.52
CA VAL A 456 27.56 4.81 3.47
C VAL A 456 26.81 3.64 4.08
N LYS A 457 25.59 3.39 3.62
CA LYS A 457 24.82 2.18 3.97
C LYS A 457 24.31 1.52 2.70
N ILE A 458 24.46 0.21 2.63
CA ILE A 458 23.90 -0.61 1.55
C ILE A 458 22.62 -1.26 2.07
N GLY A 459 21.57 -1.25 1.26
CA GLY A 459 20.29 -1.87 1.54
C GLY A 459 19.70 -2.51 0.30
N TRP A 460 18.49 -3.04 0.46
CA TRP A 460 17.72 -3.65 -0.63
C TRP A 460 16.42 -2.89 -0.83
N SER A 461 16.04 -2.65 -2.08
CA SER A 461 14.72 -2.10 -2.42
C SER A 461 13.98 -3.04 -3.36
N GLU A 462 12.77 -3.45 -3.00
CA GLU A 462 11.94 -4.33 -3.84
C GLU A 462 11.34 -3.61 -5.07
N LEU A 463 11.35 -2.27 -5.06
CA LEU A 463 10.81 -1.44 -6.11
C LEU A 463 11.89 -0.47 -6.57
N ILE A 464 12.16 -0.41 -7.88
CA ILE A 464 13.16 0.48 -8.47
C ILE A 464 12.47 1.40 -9.47
N LEU A 465 12.67 2.70 -9.30
CA LEU A 465 12.23 3.73 -10.23
C LEU A 465 13.38 4.09 -11.15
N THR A 466 13.14 4.05 -12.46
CA THR A 466 14.06 4.59 -13.47
C THR A 466 13.51 5.93 -13.94
N ILE A 467 14.25 6.99 -13.68
CA ILE A 467 13.86 8.36 -14.03
C ILE A 467 14.92 8.94 -14.96
N GLN A 468 14.49 9.47 -16.10
CA GLN A 468 15.36 10.12 -17.08
C GLN A 468 14.76 11.44 -17.55
N THR A 469 15.63 12.41 -17.80
CA THR A 469 15.27 13.77 -18.19
C THR A 469 15.68 14.08 -19.63
N GLU A 470 15.13 15.17 -20.20
CA GLU A 470 15.35 15.59 -21.60
C GLU A 470 16.83 15.74 -21.95
N ASN A 471 17.63 16.29 -21.03
CA ASN A 471 19.06 16.47 -21.25
C ASN A 471 19.90 15.19 -21.05
N GLY A 472 19.25 14.05 -20.80
CA GLY A 472 19.89 12.75 -20.64
C GLY A 472 20.37 12.44 -19.22
N ALA A 473 20.20 13.35 -18.26
CA ALA A 473 20.42 13.05 -16.84
C ALA A 473 19.34 12.09 -16.33
N GLY A 474 19.68 11.21 -15.41
CA GLY A 474 18.77 10.22 -14.87
C GLY A 474 19.48 9.18 -14.03
N ARG A 475 18.73 8.50 -13.16
CA ARG A 475 19.23 7.39 -12.34
C ARG A 475 18.13 6.40 -12.00
N ARG A 476 18.56 5.21 -11.58
CA ARG A 476 17.70 4.20 -10.98
C ARG A 476 17.79 4.32 -9.47
N CYS A 477 16.65 4.39 -8.81
CA CYS A 477 16.58 4.75 -7.39
C CYS A 477 15.38 4.11 -6.69
N SER A 478 15.39 4.12 -5.37
CA SER A 478 14.25 3.66 -4.58
C SER A 478 13.09 4.67 -4.65
N PRO A 479 11.86 4.26 -4.29
CA PRO A 479 10.71 5.17 -4.23
C PRO A 479 10.85 6.30 -3.22
N SER A 480 11.76 6.16 -2.25
CA SER A 480 12.05 7.17 -1.22
C SER A 480 13.18 8.11 -1.61
N ASP A 481 13.89 7.85 -2.71
CA ASP A 481 15.00 8.68 -3.16
C ASP A 481 14.60 10.14 -3.37
N LEU A 482 15.43 11.09 -2.95
CA LEU A 482 15.10 12.50 -2.99
C LEU A 482 15.69 13.18 -4.22
N TRP A 483 14.84 13.88 -4.97
CA TRP A 483 15.17 14.63 -6.16
C TRP A 483 14.90 16.11 -5.93
N LEU A 484 15.76 17.00 -6.40
CA LEU A 484 15.45 18.42 -6.34
C LEU A 484 14.68 18.86 -7.57
N LEU A 485 13.54 19.51 -7.34
CA LEU A 485 12.82 20.24 -8.38
C LEU A 485 13.55 21.55 -8.66
N ASN A 486 13.46 22.04 -9.89
CA ASN A 486 14.10 23.32 -10.27
C ASN A 486 13.58 24.51 -9.43
N ASN A 487 12.27 24.51 -9.11
CA ASN A 487 11.60 25.56 -8.32
C ASN A 487 10.94 24.98 -7.04
N GLY A 488 11.56 23.97 -6.42
CA GLY A 488 11.01 23.28 -5.25
C GLY A 488 11.77 23.54 -3.94
N PRO A 489 11.31 22.91 -2.84
CA PRO A 489 12.00 23.00 -1.56
C PRO A 489 13.41 22.39 -1.64
N ALA A 490 14.36 22.95 -0.89
CA ALA A 490 15.75 22.47 -0.85
C ALA A 490 15.84 21.01 -0.38
N ALA A 491 14.95 20.58 0.51
CA ALA A 491 14.82 19.20 1.00
C ALA A 491 14.49 18.16 -0.10
N GLY A 492 14.14 18.60 -1.31
CA GLY A 492 13.78 17.72 -2.42
C GLY A 492 12.40 17.08 -2.30
N ILE A 493 12.05 16.28 -3.31
CA ILE A 493 10.81 15.51 -3.42
C ILE A 493 11.15 14.04 -3.63
N ALA A 494 10.38 13.14 -3.00
CA ALA A 494 10.56 11.70 -3.18
C ALA A 494 10.31 11.29 -4.64
N ALA A 495 11.14 10.39 -5.15
CA ALA A 495 11.12 9.91 -6.53
C ALA A 495 9.75 9.38 -6.93
N ARG A 496 9.03 8.70 -6.02
CA ARG A 496 7.67 8.20 -6.29
C ARG A 496 6.61 9.26 -6.54
N ARG A 497 6.90 10.53 -6.23
CA ARG A 497 6.01 11.68 -6.46
C ARG A 497 6.36 12.43 -7.73
N LEU A 498 7.43 12.02 -8.43
CA LEU A 498 7.80 12.58 -9.71
C LEU A 498 6.92 12.00 -10.83
N CYS A 499 6.69 12.80 -11.87
CA CYS A 499 6.05 12.36 -13.10
C CYS A 499 6.73 13.00 -14.31
N GLU A 500 6.47 12.43 -15.49
CA GLU A 500 6.93 13.00 -16.76
C GLU A 500 6.38 14.42 -16.93
N GLY A 501 7.22 15.33 -17.42
CA GLY A 501 6.95 16.76 -17.55
C GLY A 501 7.39 17.62 -16.36
N MET A 502 7.64 17.05 -15.17
CA MET A 502 8.17 17.83 -14.04
C MET A 502 9.61 18.27 -14.31
N GLU A 503 9.95 19.49 -13.90
CA GLU A 503 11.31 20.05 -14.02
C GLU A 503 12.14 19.78 -12.76
N VAL A 504 13.22 19.02 -12.94
CA VAL A 504 14.20 18.70 -11.90
C VAL A 504 15.52 19.43 -12.16
N MET A 505 16.30 19.60 -11.10
CA MET A 505 17.63 20.17 -11.16
C MET A 505 18.62 19.08 -11.60
N THR A 506 19.40 19.38 -12.63
CA THR A 506 20.41 18.48 -13.21
C THR A 506 21.73 19.22 -13.34
N ARG A 507 22.84 18.48 -13.35
CA ARG A 507 24.17 19.01 -13.61
C ARG A 507 24.80 18.23 -14.75
N ARG A 508 25.06 18.92 -15.86
CA ARG A 508 25.75 18.35 -17.02
C ARG A 508 26.82 19.31 -17.49
N GLN A 509 27.96 18.75 -17.90
CA GLN A 509 29.10 19.55 -18.37
C GLN A 509 29.48 20.66 -17.38
N ASN A 510 29.42 20.33 -16.07
CA ASN A 510 29.70 21.23 -14.94
C ASN A 510 28.80 22.48 -14.88
N ALA A 511 27.61 22.41 -15.45
CA ALA A 511 26.62 23.47 -15.36
C ALA A 511 25.28 22.91 -14.85
N VAL A 512 24.65 23.66 -13.96
CA VAL A 512 23.35 23.33 -13.39
C VAL A 512 22.24 23.84 -14.30
N HIS A 513 21.32 22.95 -14.67
CA HIS A 513 20.19 23.25 -15.55
C HIS A 513 18.91 22.62 -15.02
N ALA A 514 17.79 23.31 -15.28
CA ALA A 514 16.48 22.69 -15.23
C ALA A 514 16.33 21.71 -16.41
N SER A 515 15.80 20.53 -16.16
CA SER A 515 15.53 19.52 -17.20
C SER A 515 14.22 18.82 -16.89
N ARG A 516 13.37 18.61 -17.89
CA ARG A 516 12.09 17.93 -17.72
C ARG A 516 12.27 16.43 -17.69
N ILE A 517 11.51 15.74 -16.84
CA ILE A 517 11.45 14.28 -16.84
C ILE A 517 10.73 13.81 -18.11
N VAL A 518 11.37 12.95 -18.90
CA VAL A 518 10.80 12.36 -20.13
C VAL A 518 10.52 10.88 -20.02
N LYS A 519 11.04 10.25 -18.97
CA LYS A 519 10.83 8.84 -18.73
C LYS A 519 10.69 8.60 -17.24
N TYR A 520 9.59 7.96 -16.88
CA TYR A 520 9.37 7.45 -15.53
C TYR A 520 8.86 6.00 -15.64
N SER A 521 9.66 5.03 -15.18
CA SER A 521 9.26 3.63 -15.20
C SER A 521 9.56 2.92 -13.88
N VAL A 522 8.68 1.98 -13.53
CA VAL A 522 8.74 1.22 -12.29
C VAL A 522 9.15 -0.23 -12.59
N SER A 523 10.12 -0.75 -11.84
CA SER A 523 10.53 -2.16 -11.85
C SER A 523 10.29 -2.78 -10.48
N THR A 524 9.73 -3.98 -10.46
CA THR A 524 9.59 -4.82 -9.24
C THR A 524 10.71 -5.85 -9.12
N GLN A 525 11.70 -5.80 -10.01
CA GLN A 525 12.94 -6.54 -9.81
C GLN A 525 13.72 -5.75 -8.77
N GLY A 526 13.66 -6.18 -7.51
CA GLY A 526 14.37 -5.52 -6.44
C GLY A 526 15.87 -5.47 -6.71
N GLU A 527 16.53 -4.43 -6.22
CA GLU A 527 17.97 -4.21 -6.40
C GLU A 527 18.64 -3.71 -5.13
N GLU A 528 19.96 -3.90 -5.04
CA GLU A 528 20.78 -3.26 -4.02
C GLU A 528 20.87 -1.76 -4.29
N ILE A 529 20.76 -1.01 -3.20
CA ILE A 529 20.79 0.45 -3.18
C ILE A 529 21.79 0.92 -2.14
N ALA A 530 22.41 2.07 -2.37
CA ALA A 530 23.28 2.72 -1.41
C ALA A 530 22.73 4.09 -0.99
N ILE A 531 23.01 4.41 0.28
CA ILE A 531 22.63 5.64 0.96
C ILE A 531 23.93 6.31 1.40
N LEU A 532 24.14 7.55 0.96
CA LEU A 532 25.26 8.38 1.41
C LEU A 532 24.81 9.29 2.54
N GLU A 533 25.62 9.39 3.59
CA GLU A 533 25.49 10.39 4.65
C GLU A 533 26.57 11.45 4.43
N THR A 534 26.26 12.74 4.58
CA THR A 534 27.24 13.83 4.46
C THR A 534 27.24 14.70 5.71
N HIS A 535 28.32 15.46 5.89
CA HIS A 535 28.50 16.37 7.03
C HIS A 535 27.67 17.67 6.98
N GLY A 536 26.76 17.85 6.01
CA GLY A 536 25.98 19.08 5.85
C GLY A 536 24.99 19.36 6.99
N GLU A 537 25.02 20.58 7.52
CA GLU A 537 24.10 21.03 8.58
C GLU A 537 22.79 21.58 8.00
N THR A 538 22.87 22.19 6.82
CA THR A 538 21.72 22.73 6.06
C THR A 538 21.28 21.80 4.92
N ASP A 539 20.06 21.98 4.41
CA ASP A 539 19.58 21.22 3.25
C ASP A 539 20.42 21.49 1.98
N ASP A 540 20.95 22.71 1.83
CA ASP A 540 21.78 23.03 0.66
C ASP A 540 23.15 22.31 0.68
N GLU A 541 23.72 22.09 1.87
CA GLU A 541 24.99 21.35 2.08
C GLU A 541 24.84 19.83 1.95
N ARG A 542 23.61 19.36 1.77
CA ARG A 542 23.24 17.94 1.69
C ARG A 542 22.96 17.47 0.27
N ILE A 543 23.05 18.38 -0.69
CA ILE A 543 22.79 18.12 -2.10
C ILE A 543 24.07 17.65 -2.77
N TYR A 544 23.94 16.63 -3.61
CA TYR A 544 25.02 16.09 -4.44
C TYR A 544 24.46 15.63 -5.79
N TRP A 545 25.33 15.26 -6.73
CA TRP A 545 24.93 14.90 -8.09
C TRP A 545 25.05 13.39 -8.32
N ALA A 546 23.91 12.75 -8.57
CA ALA A 546 23.79 11.31 -8.84
C ALA A 546 23.05 11.09 -10.15
N GLY A 547 23.70 10.43 -11.11
CA GLY A 547 23.17 10.27 -12.47
C GLY A 547 22.95 11.61 -13.18
N ASP A 548 23.83 12.60 -12.95
CA ASP A 548 23.67 13.99 -13.40
C ASP A 548 22.41 14.70 -12.85
N ALA A 549 21.68 14.09 -11.90
CA ALA A 549 20.50 14.68 -11.28
C ALA A 549 20.80 15.03 -9.82
N ALA A 550 20.25 16.16 -9.36
CA ALA A 550 20.38 16.58 -7.97
C ALA A 550 19.73 15.55 -7.05
N ALA A 551 20.52 15.00 -6.14
CA ALA A 551 20.09 14.14 -5.05
C ALA A 551 20.24 14.89 -3.73
N HIS A 552 19.38 14.57 -2.77
CA HIS A 552 19.49 15.08 -1.40
C HIS A 552 19.76 13.91 -0.47
N ASN A 553 20.69 14.04 0.46
CA ASN A 553 21.02 12.94 1.37
C ASN A 553 20.04 12.82 2.56
N ALA A 554 20.22 11.77 3.38
CA ALA A 554 19.49 11.57 4.63
C ALA A 554 20.31 12.06 5.83
N LYS A 555 19.65 12.78 6.77
CA LYS A 555 20.16 12.93 8.15
C LYS A 555 19.88 11.63 8.90
N LEU A 556 20.91 10.81 9.11
CA LEU A 556 20.79 9.67 10.02
C LEU A 556 20.64 10.23 11.45
N LEU A 557 19.56 9.87 12.13
CA LEU A 557 19.44 10.10 13.56
C LEU A 557 20.59 9.34 14.23
N GLU A 558 21.56 10.07 14.77
CA GLU A 558 22.55 9.47 15.66
C GLU A 558 21.77 8.85 16.82
N ALA A 559 21.94 7.54 17.00
CA ALA A 559 21.36 6.82 18.11
C ALA A 559 21.93 7.43 19.40
N PHE A 560 21.11 8.19 20.12
CA PHE A 560 21.31 8.51 21.53
C PHE A 560 20.69 7.41 22.40
#